data_AF-A0A6B2E9W1-F1
#
_entry.id   AF-A0A6B2E9W1-F1
#
_cell.length_a   1.000
_cell.length_b   1.000
_cell.length_c   1.000
_cell.angle_alpha   90.00
_cell.angle_beta   90.00
_cell.angle_gamma   90.00
#
_symmetry.space_group_name_H-M   'P 1'
#
loop_
_entity.id
_entity.type
_entity.pdbx_description
1 polymer ?
#
loop_
_entity_poly.entity_id
_entity_poly.type
_entity_poly.pdbx_seq_one_letter_code
_entity_poly.pdbx_strand_id
1 'polypeptide(L)'
;VFPMERVEGSDIWAAVVDIPSQRAINYRYLICAIDPANQIVHVRHWETHVGGRNIPPITDTLESFDTFGDVGGSYKVDRGWLTTETIFQFSFYNNPFRLTGKAKNKLIYIKLTPMNLRVSSEAHDIAAVLEESLSNDTRENGTEQPAYAFTECVSLRSDEAKLEPQSQFGHAYHPDDILIFHVTVTEPENVAYLIDLYTYSSRAYQEEPPRHVGYHYILPNFLKKSEGQLELSVTCASKHRPLGMMRAEYIKITPFAPQKMNLKSSYVRYWNPKWRGLEIGHRGSGTSFKSKDGNVIRENTIASLKKAAAHGADMVEFDVQLSKDLVPVIYHDFSVYVCLKRKKQIDTNDMLELPMGDLTLEQLNNLKVYHVEEGKSREPRFFDEDLDEHQPFPTLAKALETLDPHVGFNVEVKWSMRFSDGTRESDYMTDKNLYVDSILDVVLSYAANRRIVFSCFDPDICTMLRFKQNLYPVMFLTCGDTARYPKYYDPRCNSHENAIKNACAMELLGIVGNSEDLLRNQQSIQQTIDNGLIIFCWGEENNCSNTIRHLKNLGLHAIIYDKMDVFSTKERKENIFLLEARESENDILQNIHEENRRDNLDILVATN
;
A
#
# COMPACT_ATOMS: atom_id res chain seq x y z
N VAL A 1 -21.79 -3.16 -15.55
CA VAL A 1 -22.19 -3.90 -14.33
C VAL A 1 -23.64 -4.29 -14.52
N PHE A 2 -23.99 -5.55 -14.28
CA PHE A 2 -25.37 -6.03 -14.36
C PHE A 2 -25.88 -6.23 -12.92
N PRO A 3 -26.94 -5.51 -12.50
CA PRO A 3 -27.50 -5.70 -11.17
C PRO A 3 -28.19 -7.07 -11.08
N MET A 4 -28.13 -7.67 -9.88
CA MET A 4 -28.86 -8.89 -9.55
C MET A 4 -29.97 -8.55 -8.58
N GLU A 5 -31.08 -9.29 -8.64
CA GLU A 5 -32.21 -9.15 -7.73
C GLU A 5 -32.16 -10.24 -6.67
N ARG A 6 -32.40 -9.87 -5.41
CA ARG A 6 -32.50 -10.84 -4.32
C ARG A 6 -33.81 -11.60 -4.46
N VAL A 7 -33.73 -12.92 -4.51
CA VAL A 7 -34.90 -13.80 -4.51
C VAL A 7 -35.54 -13.76 -3.12
N GLU A 8 -36.81 -13.38 -3.07
CA GLU A 8 -37.56 -13.15 -1.83
C GLU A 8 -37.50 -14.36 -0.89
N GLY A 9 -37.23 -14.11 0.40
CA GLY A 9 -37.13 -15.16 1.42
C GLY A 9 -35.88 -16.04 1.34
N SER A 10 -34.87 -15.66 0.55
CA SER A 10 -33.62 -16.42 0.40
C SER A 10 -32.38 -15.54 0.40
N ASP A 11 -31.21 -16.18 0.45
CA ASP A 11 -29.89 -15.53 0.27
C ASP A 11 -29.38 -15.66 -1.17
N ILE A 12 -30.28 -15.98 -2.11
CA ILE A 12 -29.95 -16.13 -3.52
C ILE A 12 -30.17 -14.79 -4.22
N TRP A 13 -29.19 -14.40 -5.03
CA TRP A 13 -29.28 -13.28 -5.97
C TRP A 13 -29.32 -13.85 -7.39
N ALA A 14 -30.22 -13.36 -8.23
CA ALA A 14 -30.43 -13.85 -9.59
C ALA A 14 -30.46 -12.71 -10.61
N ALA A 15 -30.01 -12.98 -11.83
CA ALA A 15 -30.14 -12.10 -12.98
C ALA A 15 -30.23 -12.93 -14.26
N VAL A 16 -30.98 -12.43 -15.24
CA VAL A 16 -30.98 -12.96 -16.61
C VAL A 16 -30.21 -11.97 -17.49
N VAL A 17 -29.18 -12.45 -18.17
CA VAL A 17 -28.26 -11.60 -18.94
C VAL A 17 -28.10 -12.17 -20.35
N ASP A 18 -28.36 -11.34 -21.35
CA ASP A 18 -28.08 -11.69 -22.74
C ASP A 18 -26.57 -11.62 -23.01
N ILE A 19 -26.01 -12.72 -23.49
CA ILE A 19 -24.58 -12.81 -23.82
C ILE A 19 -24.36 -13.24 -25.28
N PRO A 20 -23.26 -12.81 -25.92
CA PRO A 20 -22.90 -13.26 -27.26
C PRO A 20 -22.62 -14.78 -27.31
N SER A 21 -23.29 -15.50 -28.21
CA SER A 21 -23.18 -16.97 -28.34
C SER A 21 -21.86 -17.47 -28.94
N GLN A 22 -21.18 -16.66 -29.75
CA GLN A 22 -20.00 -17.07 -30.53
C GLN A 22 -18.66 -16.75 -29.87
N ARG A 23 -18.65 -16.23 -28.63
CA ARG A 23 -17.39 -15.93 -27.93
C ARG A 23 -17.51 -16.24 -26.45
N ALA A 24 -16.39 -16.62 -25.85
CA ALA A 24 -16.32 -16.79 -24.42
C ALA A 24 -16.47 -15.43 -23.71
N ILE A 25 -17.15 -15.43 -22.56
CA ILE A 25 -17.37 -14.25 -21.73
C ILE A 25 -16.69 -14.46 -20.39
N ASN A 26 -15.81 -13.53 -20.03
CA ASN A 26 -15.22 -13.48 -18.70
C ASN A 26 -16.02 -12.52 -17.82
N TYR A 27 -16.35 -12.95 -16.61
CA TYR A 27 -17.10 -12.16 -15.64
C TYR A 27 -16.59 -12.39 -14.22
N ARG A 28 -17.02 -11.52 -13.30
CA ARG A 28 -16.75 -11.59 -11.86
C ARG A 28 -17.96 -11.06 -11.11
N TYR A 29 -18.23 -11.61 -9.93
CA TYR A 29 -19.20 -11.05 -9.01
C TYR A 29 -18.59 -9.92 -8.19
N LEU A 30 -19.42 -8.92 -7.86
CA LEU A 30 -19.03 -7.70 -7.14
C LEU A 30 -20.12 -7.35 -6.12
N ILE A 31 -19.72 -6.82 -4.96
CA ILE A 31 -20.59 -6.04 -4.08
C ILE A 31 -20.28 -4.58 -4.32
N CYS A 32 -21.28 -3.82 -4.74
CA CYS A 32 -21.15 -2.42 -5.07
C CYS A 32 -22.04 -1.54 -4.20
N ALA A 33 -21.61 -0.30 -4.02
CA ALA A 33 -22.47 0.78 -3.58
C ALA A 33 -22.72 1.72 -4.76
N ILE A 34 -23.92 2.28 -4.84
CA ILE A 34 -24.31 3.19 -5.92
C ILE A 34 -24.50 4.56 -5.30
N ASP A 35 -23.73 5.53 -5.77
CA ASP A 35 -23.88 6.91 -5.33
C ASP A 35 -25.25 7.44 -5.80
N PRO A 36 -26.16 7.82 -4.88
CA PRO A 36 -27.51 8.24 -5.24
C PRO A 36 -27.51 9.53 -6.07
N ALA A 37 -26.50 10.40 -5.94
CA ALA A 37 -26.46 11.71 -6.57
C ALA A 37 -26.10 11.63 -8.07
N ASN A 38 -25.19 10.74 -8.44
CA ASN A 38 -24.63 10.66 -9.80
C ASN A 38 -24.74 9.26 -10.45
N GLN A 39 -25.27 8.27 -9.71
CA GLN A 39 -25.43 6.88 -10.15
C GLN A 39 -24.11 6.17 -10.48
N ILE A 40 -22.98 6.68 -9.98
CA ILE A 40 -21.67 6.05 -10.13
C ILE A 40 -21.62 4.81 -9.23
N VAL A 41 -21.10 3.71 -9.80
CA VAL A 41 -20.97 2.43 -9.12
C VAL A 41 -19.58 2.34 -8.49
N HIS A 42 -19.53 2.19 -7.16
CA HIS A 42 -18.29 1.98 -6.41
C HIS A 42 -18.17 0.51 -6.00
N VAL A 43 -17.07 -0.12 -6.38
CA VAL A 43 -16.79 -1.51 -5.99
C VAL A 43 -16.36 -1.52 -4.52
N ARG A 44 -17.17 -2.13 -3.66
CA ARG A 44 -16.84 -2.31 -2.24
C ARG A 44 -16.08 -3.60 -2.02
N HIS A 45 -16.54 -4.69 -2.63
CA HIS A 45 -15.87 -5.99 -2.61
C HIS A 45 -15.96 -6.70 -3.96
N TRP A 46 -14.98 -7.51 -4.31
CA TRP A 46 -14.97 -8.24 -5.58
C TRP A 46 -14.14 -9.51 -5.55
N GLU A 47 -14.42 -10.43 -6.48
CA GLU A 47 -13.68 -11.68 -6.63
C GLU A 47 -12.29 -11.45 -7.24
N THR A 48 -11.24 -11.90 -6.56
CA THR A 48 -9.83 -11.58 -6.90
C THR A 48 -9.01 -12.77 -7.35
N HIS A 49 -9.63 -13.89 -7.72
CA HIS A 49 -8.93 -15.00 -8.37
C HIS A 49 -8.20 -14.52 -9.63
N VAL A 50 -7.04 -15.10 -9.93
CA VAL A 50 -6.16 -14.63 -11.03
C VAL A 50 -6.89 -14.57 -12.37
N GLY A 51 -7.72 -15.57 -12.66
CA GLY A 51 -8.68 -15.56 -13.77
C GLY A 51 -10.09 -15.17 -13.29
N GLY A 52 -10.86 -14.53 -14.15
CA GLY A 52 -12.30 -14.37 -13.93
C GLY A 52 -13.04 -15.68 -14.20
N ARG A 53 -14.31 -15.73 -13.82
CA ARG A 53 -15.21 -16.81 -14.23
C ARG A 53 -15.40 -16.75 -15.73
N ASN A 54 -15.57 -17.90 -16.38
CA ASN A 54 -15.67 -18.00 -17.84
C ASN A 54 -16.93 -18.74 -18.23
N ILE A 55 -17.69 -18.14 -19.14
CA ILE A 55 -18.75 -18.81 -19.88
C ILE A 55 -18.19 -19.09 -21.27
N PRO A 56 -18.04 -20.36 -21.70
CA PRO A 56 -17.59 -20.69 -23.04
C PRO A 56 -18.65 -20.26 -24.08
N PRO A 57 -18.34 -20.28 -25.39
CA PRO A 57 -19.36 -20.12 -26.43
C PRO A 57 -20.47 -21.15 -26.23
N ILE A 58 -21.72 -20.69 -26.14
CA ILE A 58 -22.91 -21.53 -25.93
C ILE A 58 -23.96 -21.20 -26.99
N THR A 59 -24.68 -22.21 -27.47
CA THR A 59 -25.82 -22.04 -28.40
C THR A 59 -27.17 -21.98 -27.70
N ASP A 60 -27.25 -22.47 -26.46
CA ASP A 60 -28.48 -22.59 -25.67
C ASP A 60 -28.37 -21.82 -24.34
N THR A 61 -29.49 -21.67 -23.63
CA THR A 61 -29.55 -21.05 -22.31
C THR A 61 -28.70 -21.83 -21.29
N LEU A 62 -27.87 -21.12 -20.53
CA LEU A 62 -27.08 -21.68 -19.44
C LEU A 62 -27.61 -21.17 -18.09
N GLU A 63 -27.92 -22.09 -17.19
CA GLU A 63 -28.16 -21.79 -15.77
C GLU A 63 -26.88 -22.07 -14.99
N SER A 64 -26.40 -21.08 -14.21
CA SER A 64 -25.25 -21.22 -13.32
C SER A 64 -25.65 -20.88 -11.90
N PHE A 65 -25.14 -21.66 -10.95
CA PHE A 65 -25.29 -21.43 -9.52
C PHE A 65 -23.89 -21.31 -8.92
N ASP A 66 -23.53 -20.09 -8.53
CA ASP A 66 -22.22 -19.74 -8.02
C ASP A 66 -22.32 -19.15 -6.61
N THR A 67 -21.31 -19.39 -5.77
CA THR A 67 -21.16 -18.72 -4.48
C THR A 67 -20.18 -17.57 -4.62
N PHE A 68 -20.57 -16.36 -4.21
CA PHE A 68 -19.72 -15.18 -4.28
C PHE A 68 -18.37 -15.42 -3.59
N GLY A 69 -17.28 -15.21 -4.32
CA GLY A 69 -15.93 -15.37 -3.80
C GLY A 69 -15.40 -16.79 -3.83
N ASP A 70 -16.23 -17.82 -4.04
CA ASP A 70 -15.78 -19.21 -4.10
C ASP A 70 -15.69 -19.69 -5.55
N VAL A 71 -14.47 -20.02 -5.97
CA VAL A 71 -14.19 -20.67 -7.25
C VAL A 71 -13.47 -21.98 -6.96
N GLY A 72 -14.17 -23.11 -7.15
CA GLY A 72 -13.60 -24.45 -6.97
C GLY A 72 -13.20 -24.79 -5.54
N GLY A 73 -13.90 -24.26 -4.53
CA GLY A 73 -13.61 -24.45 -3.11
C GLY A 73 -12.58 -23.47 -2.54
N SER A 74 -12.15 -22.47 -3.32
CA SER A 74 -11.20 -21.45 -2.89
C SER A 74 -11.88 -20.09 -2.78
N TYR A 75 -12.01 -19.60 -1.56
CA TYR A 75 -12.57 -18.28 -1.28
C TYR A 75 -11.54 -17.16 -1.48
N LYS A 76 -11.80 -16.21 -2.39
CA LYS A 76 -10.98 -15.00 -2.61
C LYS A 76 -11.84 -13.78 -2.93
N VAL A 77 -11.94 -12.89 -1.95
CA VAL A 77 -12.61 -11.59 -2.06
C VAL A 77 -11.75 -10.54 -1.40
N ASP A 78 -11.59 -9.41 -2.07
CA ASP A 78 -10.84 -8.26 -1.57
C ASP A 78 -11.72 -7.01 -1.65
N ARG A 79 -11.37 -5.97 -0.87
CA ARG A 79 -11.96 -4.65 -1.07
C ARG A 79 -11.59 -4.10 -2.45
N GLY A 80 -12.49 -3.26 -2.98
CA GLY A 80 -12.21 -2.49 -4.18
C GLY A 80 -11.10 -1.45 -4.01
N TRP A 81 -11.01 -0.56 -4.98
CA TRP A 81 -10.06 0.55 -5.02
C TRP A 81 -10.82 1.85 -5.30
N LEU A 82 -10.19 2.98 -5.05
CA LEU A 82 -10.78 4.29 -5.25
C LEU A 82 -10.92 4.61 -6.74
N THR A 83 -12.11 5.07 -7.10
CA THR A 83 -12.46 5.48 -8.47
C THR A 83 -12.80 6.97 -8.51
N THR A 84 -13.83 7.36 -7.77
CA THR A 84 -14.27 8.76 -7.60
C THR A 84 -14.32 9.17 -6.12
N GLU A 85 -14.29 8.19 -5.22
CA GLU A 85 -14.33 8.40 -3.77
C GLU A 85 -12.97 8.83 -3.20
N THR A 86 -13.01 9.55 -2.08
CA THR A 86 -11.86 9.90 -1.24
C THR A 86 -11.96 9.18 0.10
N ILE A 87 -10.85 8.63 0.59
CA ILE A 87 -10.75 8.12 1.96
C ILE A 87 -10.08 9.19 2.82
N PHE A 88 -10.71 9.53 3.94
CA PHE A 88 -10.02 10.13 5.08
C PHE A 88 -9.76 9.04 6.11
N GLN A 89 -8.48 8.75 6.34
CA GLN A 89 -8.07 7.88 7.43
C GLN A 89 -7.70 8.76 8.62
N PHE A 90 -8.40 8.59 9.74
CA PHE A 90 -8.06 9.23 11.01
C PHE A 90 -7.40 8.20 11.92
N SER A 91 -6.29 8.56 12.55
CA SER A 91 -5.51 7.66 13.41
C SER A 91 -5.32 8.26 14.80
N PHE A 92 -5.57 7.42 15.81
CA PHE A 92 -5.47 7.73 17.23
C PHE A 92 -4.44 6.79 17.86
N TYR A 93 -3.32 7.35 18.30
CA TYR A 93 -2.23 6.62 18.94
C TYR A 93 -1.39 7.56 19.81
N ASN A 94 -0.42 6.99 20.56
CA ASN A 94 0.45 7.72 21.47
C ASN A 94 -0.34 8.51 22.55
N ASN A 95 -1.39 7.89 23.10
CA ASN A 95 -2.28 8.45 24.11
C ASN A 95 -2.81 9.86 23.72
N PRO A 96 -3.71 9.95 22.74
CA PRO A 96 -4.14 11.22 22.13
C PRO A 96 -4.96 12.10 23.06
N PHE A 97 -5.45 11.60 24.20
CA PHE A 97 -6.43 12.27 25.04
C PHE A 97 -5.81 12.97 26.26
N ARG A 98 -6.13 14.26 26.43
CA ARG A 98 -5.85 15.05 27.64
C ARG A 98 -7.16 15.58 28.22
N LEU A 99 -7.95 14.67 28.78
CA LEU A 99 -9.28 14.97 29.34
C LEU A 99 -9.25 15.28 30.84
N THR A 100 -10.24 16.05 31.30
CA THR A 100 -10.36 16.49 32.70
C THR A 100 -11.62 15.97 33.38
N GLY A 101 -11.71 16.16 34.70
CA GLY A 101 -12.90 15.85 35.49
C GLY A 101 -13.27 14.36 35.47
N LYS A 102 -14.57 14.05 35.27
CA LYS A 102 -15.10 12.67 35.31
C LYS A 102 -14.68 11.79 34.14
N ALA A 103 -14.20 12.38 33.04
CA ALA A 103 -13.69 11.65 31.88
C ALA A 103 -12.19 11.31 32.02
N LYS A 104 -11.50 11.89 33.01
CA LYS A 104 -10.09 11.59 33.27
C LYS A 104 -9.93 10.11 33.66
N ASN A 105 -8.98 9.42 33.05
CA ASN A 105 -8.65 8.01 33.29
C ASN A 105 -9.81 7.04 33.06
N LYS A 106 -10.82 7.42 32.25
CA LYS A 106 -11.86 6.51 31.79
C LYS A 106 -11.49 5.92 30.43
N LEU A 107 -11.96 4.70 30.17
CA LEU A 107 -11.89 4.12 28.83
C LEU A 107 -12.82 4.92 27.93
N ILE A 108 -12.27 5.45 26.84
CA ILE A 108 -12.99 6.29 25.89
C ILE A 108 -13.31 5.46 24.65
N TYR A 109 -14.57 5.56 24.21
CA TYR A 109 -15.02 5.01 22.94
C TYR A 109 -15.15 6.16 21.96
N ILE A 110 -14.53 6.03 20.79
CA ILE A 110 -14.50 7.04 19.75
C ILE A 110 -15.46 6.63 18.64
N LYS A 111 -16.42 7.49 18.33
CA LYS A 111 -17.31 7.34 17.16
C LYS A 111 -17.05 8.50 16.21
N LEU A 112 -16.92 8.21 14.92
CA LEU A 112 -16.73 9.19 13.89
C LEU A 112 -17.90 9.14 12.91
N THR A 113 -18.60 10.27 12.78
CA THR A 113 -19.83 10.40 11.98
C THR A 113 -19.63 11.44 10.88
N PRO A 114 -19.64 11.05 9.60
CA PRO A 114 -19.63 12.00 8.49
C PRO A 114 -20.97 12.72 8.40
N MET A 115 -20.92 14.04 8.22
CA MET A 115 -22.08 14.92 8.20
C MET A 115 -22.12 15.71 6.90
N ASN A 116 -23.27 15.69 6.24
CA ASN A 116 -23.49 16.42 5.00
C ASN A 116 -23.66 17.91 5.31
N LEU A 117 -22.83 18.76 4.71
CA LEU A 117 -22.92 20.22 4.84
C LEU A 117 -23.76 20.86 3.71
N ARG A 118 -24.29 20.07 2.77
CA ARG A 118 -25.18 20.57 1.72
C ARG A 118 -26.52 20.95 2.30
N VAL A 119 -26.64 22.20 2.71
CA VAL A 119 -27.93 22.79 3.06
C VAL A 119 -28.79 22.95 1.80
N SER A 120 -30.09 22.66 1.91
CA SER A 120 -31.09 23.27 1.04
C SER A 120 -30.94 24.80 1.11
N SER A 121 -31.24 25.52 0.02
CA SER A 121 -30.92 26.94 -0.21
C SER A 121 -31.43 27.98 0.82
N GLU A 122 -31.93 27.59 1.99
CA GLU A 122 -32.58 28.45 2.99
C GLU A 122 -31.75 28.71 4.27
N ALA A 123 -30.74 27.91 4.63
CA ALA A 123 -29.94 28.17 5.84
C ALA A 123 -28.65 28.97 5.51
N HIS A 124 -28.57 30.20 6.01
CA HIS A 124 -27.42 31.09 5.82
C HIS A 124 -26.31 30.92 6.89
N ASP A 125 -26.45 29.98 7.84
CA ASP A 125 -25.52 29.83 8.96
C ASP A 125 -25.13 28.36 9.22
N ILE A 126 -23.84 28.05 9.03
CA ILE A 126 -23.24 26.72 9.28
C ILE A 126 -23.34 26.36 10.77
N ALA A 127 -23.29 27.33 11.68
CA ALA A 127 -23.44 27.06 13.11
C ALA A 127 -24.85 26.56 13.44
N ALA A 128 -25.88 27.12 12.79
CA ALA A 128 -27.26 26.66 12.94
C ALA A 128 -27.47 25.25 12.37
N VAL A 129 -26.82 24.90 11.25
CA VAL A 129 -26.89 23.55 10.65
C VAL A 129 -26.25 22.49 11.56
N LEU A 130 -25.11 22.82 12.16
CA LEU A 130 -24.46 21.95 13.14
C LEU A 130 -25.30 21.82 14.43
N GLU A 131 -26.02 22.87 14.83
CA GLU A 131 -26.96 22.81 15.97
C GLU A 131 -28.25 22.04 15.67
N GLU A 132 -28.82 22.15 14.47
CA GLU A 132 -29.98 21.34 14.05
C GLU A 132 -29.64 19.86 13.93
N SER A 133 -28.43 19.55 13.43
CA SER A 133 -27.93 18.17 13.35
C SER A 133 -27.75 17.52 14.73
N LEU A 134 -27.43 18.29 15.78
CA LEU A 134 -27.37 17.79 17.17
C LEU A 134 -28.72 17.32 17.73
N SER A 135 -29.84 17.77 17.14
CA SER A 135 -31.21 17.48 17.58
C SER A 135 -31.82 16.26 16.87
N ASN A 136 -31.31 15.89 15.70
CA ASN A 136 -31.92 14.91 14.80
C ASN A 136 -31.54 13.44 15.07
N ASP A 137 -30.63 13.15 16.00
CA ASP A 137 -30.31 11.78 16.47
C ASP A 137 -31.53 11.03 17.08
N THR A 138 -32.69 11.70 17.20
CA THR A 138 -33.95 11.12 17.72
C THR A 138 -35.16 11.26 16.77
N ARG A 139 -35.00 11.73 15.53
CA ARG A 139 -36.13 11.88 14.58
C ARG A 139 -35.91 11.09 13.31
N GLU A 140 -36.66 9.99 13.15
CA GLU A 140 -36.79 9.19 11.90
C GLU A 140 -37.34 9.99 10.69
N ASN A 141 -37.62 11.30 10.83
CA ASN A 141 -38.36 12.10 9.84
C ASN A 141 -37.67 13.45 9.47
N GLY A 142 -36.35 13.56 9.60
CA GLY A 142 -35.60 14.71 9.06
C GLY A 142 -35.39 14.57 7.55
N THR A 143 -35.82 15.55 6.76
CA THR A 143 -35.74 15.60 5.29
C THR A 143 -34.31 15.74 4.71
N GLU A 144 -33.26 15.59 5.51
CA GLU A 144 -31.87 15.72 5.06
C GLU A 144 -31.25 14.33 4.82
N GLN A 145 -30.81 14.09 3.58
CA GLN A 145 -30.15 12.84 3.23
C GLN A 145 -28.76 12.78 3.90
N PRO A 146 -28.44 11.71 4.64
CA PRO A 146 -27.10 11.52 5.21
C PRO A 146 -26.05 11.57 4.10
N ALA A 147 -24.83 11.99 4.45
CA ALA A 147 -23.73 11.97 3.48
C ALA A 147 -23.56 10.54 2.95
N TYR A 148 -23.42 10.39 1.63
CA TYR A 148 -23.03 9.11 1.04
C TYR A 148 -21.61 8.80 1.48
N ALA A 149 -21.51 8.00 2.55
CA ALA A 149 -20.27 7.77 3.25
C ALA A 149 -20.24 6.40 3.93
N PHE A 150 -19.05 5.84 4.08
CA PHE A 150 -18.80 4.59 4.77
C PHE A 150 -17.75 4.81 5.85
N THR A 151 -18.09 4.52 7.10
CA THR A 151 -17.15 4.58 8.22
C THR A 151 -16.80 3.17 8.69
N GLU A 152 -15.53 2.84 8.59
CA GLU A 152 -14.95 1.59 9.06
C GLU A 152 -13.86 1.90 10.07
N CYS A 153 -13.60 1.00 11.01
CA CYS A 153 -12.58 1.18 12.03
C CYS A 153 -11.84 -0.13 12.33
N VAL A 154 -10.62 0.01 12.84
CA VAL A 154 -9.79 -1.12 13.27
C VAL A 154 -8.91 -0.70 14.44
N SER A 155 -8.91 -1.52 15.50
CA SER A 155 -7.92 -1.48 16.57
C SER A 155 -6.80 -2.47 16.25
N LEU A 156 -5.55 -2.00 16.21
CA LEU A 156 -4.41 -2.91 15.96
C LEU A 156 -4.12 -3.83 17.16
N ARG A 157 -4.78 -3.64 18.30
CA ARG A 157 -4.79 -4.61 19.41
C ARG A 157 -5.67 -5.83 19.15
N SER A 158 -6.62 -5.75 18.21
CA SER A 158 -7.50 -6.88 17.91
C SER A 158 -6.70 -8.03 17.29
N ASP A 159 -7.13 -9.27 17.54
CA ASP A 159 -6.41 -10.46 17.07
C ASP A 159 -6.35 -10.51 15.53
N GLU A 160 -7.45 -10.19 14.87
CA GLU A 160 -7.53 -10.20 13.41
C GLU A 160 -7.03 -8.91 12.75
N ALA A 161 -7.06 -7.77 13.45
CA ALA A 161 -6.72 -6.44 12.92
C ALA A 161 -7.32 -6.20 11.54
N LYS A 162 -8.66 -6.24 11.42
CA LYS A 162 -9.38 -5.99 10.17
C LYS A 162 -10.23 -4.73 10.27
N LEU A 163 -10.34 -4.01 9.15
CA LEU A 163 -11.29 -2.92 9.02
C LEU A 163 -12.72 -3.47 9.05
N GLU A 164 -13.53 -2.96 9.97
CA GLU A 164 -14.92 -3.37 10.14
C GLU A 164 -15.84 -2.15 10.19
N PRO A 165 -17.11 -2.28 9.77
CA PRO A 165 -18.09 -1.22 9.96
C PRO A 165 -18.13 -0.72 11.41
N GLN A 166 -18.08 0.59 11.59
CA GLN A 166 -18.07 1.19 12.92
C GLN A 166 -19.36 0.85 13.69
N SER A 167 -19.23 0.46 14.96
CA SER A 167 -20.37 0.20 15.85
C SER A 167 -21.15 1.48 16.20
N GLN A 168 -22.38 1.32 16.70
CA GLN A 168 -23.27 2.44 17.07
C GLN A 168 -22.63 3.47 18.03
N PHE A 169 -21.79 3.00 18.95
CA PHE A 169 -21.11 3.83 19.96
C PHE A 169 -19.59 3.90 19.74
N GLY A 170 -19.15 3.58 18.52
CA GLY A 170 -17.74 3.66 18.14
C GLY A 170 -16.90 2.50 18.67
N HIS A 171 -15.59 2.73 18.81
CA HIS A 171 -14.64 1.72 19.26
C HIS A 171 -13.87 2.20 20.50
N ALA A 172 -13.65 1.30 21.45
CA ALA A 172 -12.81 1.57 22.61
C ALA A 172 -11.37 1.89 22.18
N TYR A 173 -10.77 2.94 22.77
CA TYR A 173 -9.36 3.27 22.62
C TYR A 173 -8.59 2.92 23.89
N HIS A 174 -7.54 2.10 23.76
CA HIS A 174 -6.60 1.80 24.85
C HIS A 174 -5.29 2.60 24.70
N PRO A 175 -4.59 2.97 25.79
CA PRO A 175 -3.40 3.82 25.71
C PRO A 175 -2.24 3.29 24.85
N ASP A 176 -2.14 1.96 24.72
CA ASP A 176 -1.18 1.21 23.91
C ASP A 176 -1.76 0.77 22.55
N ASP A 177 -2.92 1.31 22.17
CA ASP A 177 -3.59 1.02 20.90
C ASP A 177 -3.20 2.00 19.79
N ILE A 178 -3.37 1.50 18.57
CA ILE A 178 -3.41 2.26 17.34
C ILE A 178 -4.80 2.01 16.76
N LEU A 179 -5.70 2.99 16.96
CA LEU A 179 -7.06 2.92 16.48
C LEU A 179 -7.20 3.78 15.22
N ILE A 180 -7.63 3.15 14.14
CA ILE A 180 -7.71 3.75 12.81
C ILE A 180 -9.17 3.75 12.36
N PHE A 181 -9.64 4.88 11.82
CA PHE A 181 -10.94 5.02 11.16
C PHE A 181 -10.73 5.34 9.69
N HIS A 182 -11.42 4.63 8.80
CA HIS A 182 -11.52 4.94 7.37
C HIS A 182 -12.90 5.51 7.09
N VAL A 183 -12.95 6.74 6.60
CA VAL A 183 -14.18 7.39 6.16
C VAL A 183 -14.10 7.60 4.67
N THR A 184 -14.85 6.79 3.91
CA THR A 184 -14.95 6.93 2.46
C THR A 184 -16.09 7.88 2.12
N VAL A 185 -15.84 8.91 1.31
CA VAL A 185 -16.82 9.94 0.90
C VAL A 185 -16.64 10.31 -0.57
N THR A 186 -17.70 10.76 -1.24
CA THR A 186 -17.63 11.19 -2.65
C THR A 186 -17.34 12.67 -2.82
N GLU A 187 -17.80 13.51 -1.89
CA GLU A 187 -17.75 14.96 -2.01
C GLU A 187 -17.08 15.56 -0.76
N PRO A 188 -15.76 15.31 -0.58
CA PRO A 188 -15.05 15.56 0.67
C PRO A 188 -15.11 17.03 1.14
N GLU A 189 -15.23 17.98 0.22
CA GLU A 189 -15.37 19.41 0.52
C GLU A 189 -16.71 19.78 1.18
N ASN A 190 -17.72 18.92 1.06
CA ASN A 190 -19.07 19.12 1.61
C ASN A 190 -19.35 18.23 2.84
N VAL A 191 -18.33 17.58 3.41
CA VAL A 191 -18.50 16.67 4.54
C VAL A 191 -17.69 17.12 5.76
N ALA A 192 -18.38 17.39 6.86
CA ALA A 192 -17.76 17.52 8.19
C ALA A 192 -17.70 16.16 8.89
N TYR A 193 -16.83 16.04 9.89
CA TYR A 193 -16.69 14.82 10.69
C TYR A 193 -16.93 15.15 12.15
N LEU A 194 -17.99 14.58 12.73
CA LEU A 194 -18.26 14.65 14.15
C LEU A 194 -17.55 13.50 14.85
N ILE A 195 -16.69 13.83 15.80
CA ILE A 195 -16.09 12.86 16.72
C ILE A 195 -16.87 12.92 18.03
N ASP A 196 -17.59 11.86 18.36
CA ASP A 196 -18.24 11.66 19.66
C ASP A 196 -17.40 10.76 20.55
N LEU A 197 -17.32 11.14 21.83
CA LEU A 197 -16.62 10.40 22.87
C LEU A 197 -17.62 9.84 23.87
N TYR A 198 -17.62 8.52 24.04
CA TYR A 198 -18.48 7.83 25.00
C TYR A 198 -17.67 7.15 26.10
N THR A 199 -18.30 6.93 27.26
CA THR A 199 -17.75 6.11 28.35
C THR A 199 -18.85 5.28 29.00
N TYR A 200 -18.53 4.04 29.35
CA TYR A 200 -19.40 3.23 30.20
C TYR A 200 -19.21 3.59 31.68
N SER A 201 -20.27 3.43 32.46
CA SER A 201 -20.18 3.43 33.93
C SER A 201 -19.29 2.25 34.37
N SER A 202 -18.50 2.43 35.43
CA SER A 202 -17.72 1.31 35.99
C SER A 202 -18.57 0.22 36.62
N ARG A 203 -19.88 0.44 36.73
CA ARG A 203 -20.90 -0.52 37.20
C ARG A 203 -21.92 -0.85 36.12
N ALA A 204 -21.66 -0.47 34.86
CA ALA A 204 -22.60 -0.71 33.78
C ALA A 204 -22.85 -2.21 33.60
N TYR A 205 -24.13 -2.58 33.47
CA TYR A 205 -24.51 -3.90 33.00
C TYR A 205 -24.35 -3.98 31.48
N GLN A 206 -24.32 -5.18 30.93
CA GLN A 206 -23.98 -5.45 29.53
C GLN A 206 -24.88 -4.71 28.51
N GLU A 207 -26.11 -4.36 28.88
CA GLU A 207 -27.09 -3.66 28.04
C GLU A 207 -27.22 -2.15 28.33
N GLU A 208 -26.51 -1.60 29.32
CA GLU A 208 -26.60 -0.17 29.62
C GLU A 208 -25.84 0.65 28.56
N PRO A 209 -26.49 1.59 27.84
CA PRO A 209 -25.81 2.37 26.81
C PRO A 209 -24.74 3.27 27.43
N PRO A 210 -23.65 3.55 26.70
CA PRO A 210 -22.60 4.38 27.24
C PRO A 210 -23.03 5.85 27.31
N ARG A 211 -22.41 6.59 28.22
CA ARG A 211 -22.67 8.01 28.39
C ARG A 211 -21.86 8.81 27.37
N HIS A 212 -22.53 9.66 26.60
CA HIS A 212 -21.87 10.69 25.79
C HIS A 212 -21.19 11.73 26.71
N VAL A 213 -19.87 11.87 26.61
CA VAL A 213 -19.08 12.76 27.48
C VAL A 213 -18.58 14.01 26.79
N GLY A 214 -18.29 13.95 25.50
CA GLY A 214 -17.90 15.10 24.74
C GLY A 214 -17.74 14.83 23.25
N TYR A 215 -17.59 15.91 22.49
CA TYR A 215 -17.58 15.86 21.04
C TYR A 215 -16.66 16.94 20.43
N HIS A 216 -16.35 16.80 19.15
CA HIS A 216 -15.71 17.84 18.34
C HIS A 216 -16.11 17.71 16.86
N TYR A 217 -16.17 18.84 16.15
CA TYR A 217 -16.41 18.88 14.70
C TYR A 217 -15.11 19.16 13.95
N ILE A 218 -14.76 18.30 13.00
CA ILE A 218 -13.70 18.56 12.03
C ILE A 218 -14.34 19.05 10.74
N LEU A 219 -14.12 20.32 10.40
CA LEU A 219 -14.60 20.90 9.15
C LEU A 219 -13.66 20.58 7.97
N PRO A 220 -14.18 20.46 6.73
CA PRO A 220 -13.37 20.16 5.54
C PRO A 220 -12.15 21.09 5.36
N ASN A 221 -12.27 22.34 5.78
CA ASN A 221 -11.20 23.34 5.68
C ASN A 221 -9.92 22.98 6.46
N PHE A 222 -10.01 22.10 7.47
CA PHE A 222 -8.85 21.59 8.21
C PHE A 222 -8.14 20.43 7.49
N LEU A 223 -8.77 19.86 6.45
CA LEU A 223 -8.36 18.63 5.77
C LEU A 223 -7.92 18.88 4.31
N LYS A 224 -7.32 20.06 4.05
CA LYS A 224 -6.92 20.47 2.70
C LYS A 224 -5.67 19.74 2.19
N LYS A 225 -4.76 19.38 3.08
CA LYS A 225 -3.51 18.68 2.74
C LYS A 225 -3.76 17.18 2.62
N SER A 226 -2.85 16.46 1.97
CA SER A 226 -2.89 15.00 1.91
C SER A 226 -2.61 14.32 3.25
N GLU A 227 -2.01 15.02 4.21
CA GLU A 227 -1.82 14.54 5.57
C GLU A 227 -1.76 15.70 6.58
N GLY A 228 -1.97 15.39 7.86
CA GLY A 228 -1.70 16.35 8.93
C GLY A 228 -2.01 15.83 10.32
N GLN A 229 -1.54 16.61 11.30
CA GLN A 229 -1.81 16.42 12.72
C GLN A 229 -2.83 17.45 13.19
N LEU A 230 -3.89 17.00 13.86
CA LEU A 230 -4.94 17.83 14.41
C LEU A 230 -4.85 17.87 15.94
N GLU A 231 -4.84 19.06 16.51
CA GLU A 231 -5.05 19.30 17.94
C GLU A 231 -6.46 19.87 18.16
N LEU A 232 -7.35 19.06 18.72
CA LEU A 232 -8.79 19.31 18.74
C LEU A 232 -9.27 19.53 20.18
N SER A 233 -10.08 20.57 20.41
CA SER A 233 -10.66 20.85 21.72
C SER A 233 -11.91 20.01 21.96
N VAL A 234 -11.94 19.23 23.03
CA VAL A 234 -13.10 18.39 23.34
C VAL A 234 -14.14 19.22 24.09
N THR A 235 -15.35 19.34 23.54
CA THR A 235 -16.48 20.03 24.19
C THR A 235 -17.29 19.04 25.01
N CYS A 236 -17.62 19.37 26.26
CA CYS A 236 -18.42 18.52 27.13
C CYS A 236 -19.87 18.44 26.64
N ALA A 237 -20.36 17.22 26.35
CA ALA A 237 -21.68 16.99 25.77
C ALA A 237 -22.83 17.59 26.60
N SER A 238 -22.76 17.48 27.94
CA SER A 238 -23.86 17.92 28.82
C SER A 238 -23.80 19.39 29.25
N LYS A 239 -22.64 20.05 29.12
CA LYS A 239 -22.40 21.39 29.68
C LYS A 239 -21.86 22.40 28.66
N HIS A 240 -21.60 21.96 27.43
CA HIS A 240 -21.03 22.76 26.32
C HIS A 240 -19.83 23.62 26.73
N ARG A 241 -18.98 23.08 27.62
CA ARG A 241 -17.74 23.72 28.10
C ARG A 241 -16.54 22.87 27.74
N PRO A 242 -15.33 23.44 27.65
CA PRO A 242 -14.11 22.66 27.37
C PRO A 242 -13.92 21.51 28.38
N LEU A 243 -13.76 20.29 27.88
CA LEU A 243 -13.50 19.07 28.63
C LEU A 243 -12.01 18.70 28.62
N GLY A 244 -11.29 19.10 27.57
CA GLY A 244 -9.87 18.82 27.40
C GLY A 244 -9.44 18.97 25.94
N MET A 245 -8.35 18.31 25.58
CA MET A 245 -7.85 18.24 24.20
C MET A 245 -7.75 16.78 23.75
N MET A 246 -7.86 16.56 22.45
CA MET A 246 -7.53 15.30 21.80
C MET A 246 -6.65 15.56 20.58
N ARG A 247 -5.85 14.57 20.21
CA ARG A 247 -5.02 14.60 19.00
C ARG A 247 -5.46 13.54 18.03
N ALA A 248 -5.56 13.88 16.75
CA ALA A 248 -5.82 12.94 15.68
C ALA A 248 -4.84 13.20 14.53
N GLU A 249 -4.26 12.14 13.98
CA GLU A 249 -3.52 12.23 12.72
C GLU A 249 -4.50 11.91 11.59
N TYR A 250 -4.30 12.50 10.41
CA TYR A 250 -5.09 12.15 9.24
C TYR A 250 -4.24 12.01 7.99
N ILE A 251 -4.71 11.16 7.09
CA ILE A 251 -4.34 11.17 5.68
C ILE A 251 -5.60 11.25 4.81
N LYS A 252 -5.49 11.97 3.71
CA LYS A 252 -6.49 12.09 2.66
C LYS A 252 -5.99 11.32 1.45
N ILE A 253 -6.72 10.31 1.01
CA ILE A 253 -6.38 9.47 -0.14
C ILE A 253 -7.38 9.76 -1.24
N THR A 254 -6.93 10.43 -2.30
CA THR A 254 -7.75 10.70 -3.50
C THR A 254 -7.64 9.55 -4.50
N PRO A 255 -8.60 9.37 -5.41
CA PRO A 255 -8.48 8.35 -6.43
C PRO A 255 -7.31 8.66 -7.38
N PHE A 256 -6.72 7.62 -7.96
CA PHE A 256 -5.71 7.77 -9.01
C PHE A 256 -6.39 8.14 -10.34
N ALA A 257 -5.88 9.17 -11.03
CA ALA A 257 -6.43 9.68 -12.29
C ALA A 257 -5.33 9.94 -13.33
N PRO A 258 -5.56 9.65 -14.63
CA PRO A 258 -6.76 9.01 -15.18
C PRO A 258 -6.86 7.54 -14.77
N GLN A 259 -8.09 7.00 -14.70
CA GLN A 259 -8.30 5.63 -14.22
C GLN A 259 -7.68 4.61 -15.19
N LYS A 260 -6.73 3.82 -14.69
CA LYS A 260 -6.04 2.73 -15.43
C LYS A 260 -6.43 1.33 -14.96
N MET A 261 -7.11 1.23 -13.81
CA MET A 261 -7.52 -0.04 -13.22
C MET A 261 -8.72 -0.66 -13.92
N ASN A 262 -8.78 -1.99 -13.91
CA ASN A 262 -9.91 -2.77 -14.42
C ASN A 262 -10.09 -4.07 -13.62
N LEU A 263 -11.13 -4.84 -13.94
CA LEU A 263 -11.48 -6.07 -13.23
C LEU A 263 -10.84 -7.33 -13.84
N LYS A 264 -9.92 -7.23 -14.79
CA LYS A 264 -9.38 -8.39 -15.51
C LYS A 264 -8.53 -9.27 -14.59
N SER A 265 -7.54 -8.67 -13.94
CA SER A 265 -6.57 -9.37 -13.09
C SER A 265 -6.20 -8.50 -11.89
N SER A 266 -5.98 -9.15 -10.75
CA SER A 266 -5.40 -8.55 -9.55
C SER A 266 -4.33 -9.46 -9.01
N TYR A 267 -3.21 -8.88 -8.61
CA TYR A 267 -2.15 -9.54 -7.87
C TYR A 267 -1.97 -8.98 -6.46
N VAL A 268 -2.88 -8.10 -6.00
CA VAL A 268 -2.77 -7.39 -4.72
C VAL A 268 -2.51 -8.34 -3.54
N ARG A 269 -3.18 -9.49 -3.52
CA ARG A 269 -2.98 -10.57 -2.54
C ARG A 269 -2.51 -11.88 -3.15
N TYR A 270 -1.96 -11.84 -4.36
CA TYR A 270 -1.49 -13.04 -5.05
C TYR A 270 -0.02 -13.29 -4.71
N TRP A 271 0.25 -14.52 -4.26
CA TRP A 271 1.58 -15.08 -4.20
C TRP A 271 1.50 -16.54 -4.64
N ASN A 272 2.37 -16.96 -5.55
CA ASN A 272 2.40 -18.37 -5.95
C ASN A 272 2.95 -19.20 -4.77
N PRO A 273 2.23 -20.23 -4.28
CA PRO A 273 2.71 -21.09 -3.19
C PRO A 273 4.05 -21.79 -3.49
N LYS A 274 4.41 -21.95 -4.77
CA LYS A 274 5.71 -22.50 -5.19
C LYS A 274 6.87 -21.51 -4.99
N TRP A 275 6.61 -20.21 -4.88
CA TRP A 275 7.63 -19.19 -4.64
C TRP A 275 8.06 -19.23 -3.17
N ARG A 276 9.22 -19.81 -2.92
CA ARG A 276 9.83 -19.99 -1.60
C ARG A 276 11.30 -19.57 -1.66
N GLY A 277 11.74 -18.75 -0.72
CA GLY A 277 13.12 -18.30 -0.63
C GLY A 277 13.62 -17.62 -1.91
N LEU A 278 12.81 -16.76 -2.52
CA LEU A 278 13.23 -15.93 -3.65
C LEU A 278 14.44 -15.09 -3.24
N GLU A 279 15.35 -14.85 -4.18
CA GLU A 279 16.51 -14.01 -3.94
C GLU A 279 16.36 -12.70 -4.68
N ILE A 280 16.46 -11.60 -3.94
CA ILE A 280 16.25 -10.25 -4.43
C ILE A 280 17.56 -9.47 -4.29
N GLY A 281 18.03 -8.90 -5.39
CA GLY A 281 19.24 -8.08 -5.38
C GLY A 281 18.96 -6.69 -4.81
N HIS A 282 19.52 -6.39 -3.64
CA HIS A 282 19.36 -5.09 -2.95
C HIS A 282 20.02 -3.98 -3.77
N ARG A 283 19.28 -2.92 -4.11
CA ARG A 283 19.75 -1.82 -5.00
C ARG A 283 20.43 -2.33 -6.28
N GLY A 284 19.99 -3.50 -6.76
CA GLY A 284 20.71 -4.34 -7.71
C GLY A 284 21.81 -5.17 -7.04
N SER A 285 23.05 -4.66 -7.08
CA SER A 285 24.25 -5.42 -6.67
C SER A 285 24.73 -5.10 -5.25
N GLY A 286 23.93 -4.37 -4.48
CA GLY A 286 24.15 -4.04 -3.09
C GLY A 286 24.79 -2.69 -2.83
N THR A 287 24.96 -2.38 -1.54
CA THR A 287 25.49 -1.10 -1.08
C THR A 287 26.93 -0.90 -1.54
N SER A 288 27.17 0.10 -2.38
CA SER A 288 28.45 0.25 -3.08
C SER A 288 29.56 0.80 -2.19
N PHE A 289 29.21 1.53 -1.13
CA PHE A 289 30.18 2.29 -0.34
C PHE A 289 30.79 1.51 0.84
N LYS A 290 30.35 0.27 1.07
CA LYS A 290 30.91 -0.64 2.09
C LYS A 290 31.98 -1.60 1.54
N SER A 291 32.11 -1.71 0.22
CA SER A 291 33.03 -2.67 -0.43
C SER A 291 34.43 -2.08 -0.62
N LYS A 292 35.49 -2.84 -0.28
CA LYS A 292 36.90 -2.45 -0.50
C LYS A 292 37.51 -3.04 -1.78
N ASP A 293 36.73 -3.80 -2.54
CA ASP A 293 37.26 -4.76 -3.53
C ASP A 293 37.50 -4.17 -4.94
N GLY A 294 37.55 -2.84 -5.09
CA GLY A 294 38.01 -2.16 -6.31
C GLY A 294 37.13 -2.29 -7.57
N ASN A 295 36.15 -3.20 -7.61
CA ASN A 295 35.24 -3.42 -8.74
C ASN A 295 33.80 -3.02 -8.36
N VAL A 296 33.64 -1.75 -8.00
CA VAL A 296 32.42 -1.25 -7.36
C VAL A 296 31.48 -0.68 -8.43
N ILE A 297 30.45 -1.44 -8.79
CA ILE A 297 29.31 -0.87 -9.51
C ILE A 297 28.48 -0.07 -8.52
N ARG A 298 28.09 1.15 -8.91
CA ARG A 298 27.26 2.03 -8.10
C ARG A 298 25.85 1.46 -7.95
N GLU A 299 25.33 1.45 -6.73
CA GLU A 299 24.00 1.02 -6.36
C GLU A 299 22.93 1.84 -7.07
N ASN A 300 21.73 1.27 -7.24
CA ASN A 300 20.61 2.00 -7.85
C ASN A 300 20.94 2.54 -9.27
N THR A 301 21.75 1.79 -10.04
CA THR A 301 22.07 2.09 -11.45
C THR A 301 21.58 0.97 -12.37
N ILE A 302 21.37 1.25 -13.66
CA ILE A 302 20.98 0.19 -14.63
C ILE A 302 22.00 -0.95 -14.64
N ALA A 303 23.30 -0.62 -14.52
CA ALA A 303 24.38 -1.60 -14.43
C ALA A 303 24.26 -2.48 -13.18
N SER A 304 23.98 -1.92 -11.99
CA SER A 304 23.84 -2.72 -10.77
C SER A 304 22.64 -3.67 -10.83
N LEU A 305 21.53 -3.20 -11.40
CA LEU A 305 20.31 -4.00 -11.58
C LEU A 305 20.52 -5.13 -12.59
N LYS A 306 21.14 -4.84 -13.75
CA LYS A 306 21.49 -5.86 -14.75
C LYS A 306 22.47 -6.89 -14.22
N LYS A 307 23.47 -6.45 -13.44
CA LYS A 307 24.42 -7.38 -12.83
C LYS A 307 23.70 -8.34 -11.89
N ALA A 308 22.77 -7.88 -11.05
CA ALA A 308 22.00 -8.76 -10.17
C ALA A 308 21.16 -9.77 -10.97
N ALA A 309 20.44 -9.29 -11.99
CA ALA A 309 19.67 -10.15 -12.90
C ALA A 309 20.54 -11.23 -13.56
N ALA A 310 21.72 -10.87 -14.05
CA ALA A 310 22.67 -11.80 -14.66
C ALA A 310 23.18 -12.89 -13.68
N HIS A 311 23.10 -12.64 -12.37
CA HIS A 311 23.47 -13.59 -11.32
C HIS A 311 22.25 -14.31 -10.72
N GLY A 312 21.12 -14.35 -11.44
CA GLY A 312 19.97 -15.18 -11.08
C GLY A 312 19.04 -14.57 -10.02
N ALA A 313 19.04 -13.24 -9.90
CA ALA A 313 18.03 -12.54 -9.12
C ALA A 313 16.62 -12.86 -9.65
N ASP A 314 15.72 -13.26 -8.75
CA ASP A 314 14.30 -13.41 -9.11
C ASP A 314 13.68 -12.03 -9.27
N MET A 315 14.06 -11.13 -8.36
CA MET A 315 13.70 -9.72 -8.38
C MET A 315 14.92 -8.84 -8.12
N VAL A 316 14.84 -7.57 -8.51
CA VAL A 316 15.74 -6.52 -8.02
C VAL A 316 14.95 -5.55 -7.17
N GLU A 317 15.54 -5.14 -6.06
CA GLU A 317 15.04 -4.09 -5.19
C GLU A 317 15.78 -2.79 -5.50
N PHE A 318 15.07 -1.66 -5.43
CA PHE A 318 15.64 -0.34 -5.53
C PHE A 318 14.69 0.73 -4.96
N ASP A 319 15.29 1.84 -4.54
CA ASP A 319 14.59 3.01 -4.01
C ASP A 319 14.11 3.95 -5.10
N VAL A 320 12.85 4.36 -5.05
CA VAL A 320 12.28 5.37 -5.96
C VAL A 320 11.91 6.62 -5.17
N GLN A 321 12.38 7.76 -5.69
CA GLN A 321 12.00 9.09 -5.24
C GLN A 321 11.59 9.99 -6.42
N LEU A 322 11.02 11.16 -6.15
CA LEU A 322 10.71 12.15 -7.20
C LEU A 322 11.77 13.25 -7.28
N SER A 323 12.15 13.61 -8.51
CA SER A 323 12.82 14.87 -8.80
C SER A 323 11.85 16.06 -8.65
N LYS A 324 12.38 17.29 -8.69
CA LYS A 324 11.58 18.53 -8.59
C LYS A 324 10.47 18.64 -9.65
N ASP A 325 10.73 18.12 -10.84
CA ASP A 325 9.81 18.06 -11.98
C ASP A 325 8.95 16.78 -11.98
N LEU A 326 8.83 16.12 -10.83
CA LEU A 326 7.96 14.97 -10.56
C LEU A 326 8.31 13.71 -11.37
N VAL A 327 9.57 13.57 -11.79
CA VAL A 327 10.02 12.36 -12.48
C VAL A 327 10.47 11.32 -11.45
N PRO A 328 9.92 10.09 -11.47
CA PRO A 328 10.41 9.02 -10.61
C PRO A 328 11.84 8.60 -10.99
N VAL A 329 12.77 8.82 -10.06
CA VAL A 329 14.20 8.50 -10.16
C VAL A 329 14.58 7.43 -9.16
N ILE A 330 15.50 6.55 -9.55
CA ILE A 330 16.00 5.48 -8.70
C ILE A 330 17.22 5.99 -7.91
N TYR A 331 17.04 6.21 -6.60
CA TYR A 331 18.08 6.74 -5.71
C TYR A 331 17.69 6.59 -4.24
N HIS A 332 18.66 6.25 -3.39
CA HIS A 332 18.42 5.97 -1.97
C HIS A 332 18.39 7.22 -1.08
N ASP A 333 19.40 8.07 -1.06
CA ASP A 333 19.45 9.14 -0.06
C ASP A 333 18.46 10.29 -0.35
N PHE A 334 18.00 11.01 0.66
CA PHE A 334 17.15 12.19 0.45
C PHE A 334 17.93 13.43 -0.03
N SER A 335 19.25 13.40 0.09
CA SER A 335 20.16 14.49 -0.25
C SER A 335 21.26 14.02 -1.18
N VAL A 336 21.85 14.99 -1.88
CA VAL A 336 23.01 14.81 -2.74
C VAL A 336 24.03 15.92 -2.50
N TYR A 337 25.30 15.68 -2.77
CA TYR A 337 26.33 16.72 -2.74
C TYR A 337 26.62 17.21 -4.15
N VAL A 338 26.55 18.52 -4.38
CA VAL A 338 26.85 19.14 -5.68
C VAL A 338 28.10 20.03 -5.58
N CYS A 339 28.90 20.08 -6.64
CA CYS A 339 30.00 21.04 -6.76
C CYS A 339 29.60 22.16 -7.73
N LEU A 340 29.71 23.42 -7.30
CA LEU A 340 29.25 24.59 -8.06
C LEU A 340 30.20 25.03 -9.19
N LYS A 341 31.37 24.42 -9.34
CA LYS A 341 32.32 24.67 -10.46
C LYS A 341 32.16 23.61 -11.55
N ARG A 342 32.23 24.05 -12.83
CA ARG A 342 32.22 23.14 -14.01
C ARG A 342 33.34 22.09 -13.88
N LYS A 343 33.11 20.90 -14.46
CA LYS A 343 33.91 19.63 -14.39
C LYS A 343 35.46 19.71 -14.41
N LYS A 344 36.11 20.87 -14.66
CA LYS A 344 37.57 21.01 -14.85
C LYS A 344 38.36 21.64 -13.69
N GLN A 345 37.73 22.10 -12.60
CA GLN A 345 38.46 22.52 -11.38
C GLN A 345 37.71 22.03 -10.15
N ILE A 346 38.26 21.00 -9.49
CA ILE A 346 37.70 20.42 -8.26
C ILE A 346 38.51 21.00 -7.10
N ASP A 347 37.91 21.91 -6.34
CA ASP A 347 38.30 22.12 -4.94
C ASP A 347 37.26 21.37 -4.12
N THR A 348 37.68 20.32 -3.42
CA THR A 348 36.77 19.50 -2.63
C THR A 348 36.06 20.31 -1.55
N ASN A 349 36.55 21.51 -1.18
CA ASN A 349 35.90 22.40 -0.23
C ASN A 349 34.56 23.00 -0.72
N ASP A 350 34.29 23.04 -2.03
CA ASP A 350 33.13 23.71 -2.62
C ASP A 350 31.88 22.80 -2.80
N MET A 351 31.78 21.69 -2.05
CA MET A 351 30.60 20.81 -2.10
C MET A 351 29.47 21.32 -1.20
N LEU A 352 28.26 21.41 -1.75
CA LEU A 352 27.03 21.79 -1.06
C LEU A 352 26.07 20.60 -1.01
N GLU A 353 25.54 20.31 0.18
CA GLU A 353 24.46 19.33 0.33
C GLU A 353 23.13 19.98 -0.04
N LEU A 354 22.38 19.35 -0.95
CA LEU A 354 21.06 19.78 -1.40
C LEU A 354 20.07 18.62 -1.32
N PRO A 355 18.80 18.87 -0.96
CA PRO A 355 17.75 17.86 -1.10
C PRO A 355 17.64 17.42 -2.57
N MET A 356 17.57 16.11 -2.80
CA MET A 356 17.48 15.57 -4.16
C MET A 356 16.19 16.06 -4.85
N GLY A 357 15.08 16.10 -4.11
CA GLY A 357 13.78 16.58 -4.60
C GLY A 357 13.73 18.06 -4.97
N ASP A 358 14.77 18.85 -4.65
CA ASP A 358 14.88 20.26 -5.08
C ASP A 358 15.57 20.44 -6.44
N LEU A 359 16.03 19.34 -7.05
CA LEU A 359 16.70 19.32 -8.36
C LEU A 359 15.81 18.67 -9.41
N THR A 360 15.72 19.26 -10.60
CA THR A 360 15.07 18.60 -11.75
C THR A 360 15.90 17.41 -12.23
N LEU A 361 15.29 16.49 -12.96
CA LEU A 361 16.05 15.38 -13.57
C LEU A 361 17.20 15.88 -14.45
N GLU A 362 16.97 16.93 -15.23
CA GLU A 362 18.01 17.56 -16.04
C GLU A 362 19.18 18.07 -15.18
N GLN A 363 18.90 18.67 -14.03
CA GLN A 363 19.94 19.14 -13.10
C GLN A 363 20.69 17.97 -12.46
N LEU A 364 20.00 16.91 -12.04
CA LEU A 364 20.61 15.71 -11.47
C LEU A 364 21.59 15.05 -12.46
N ASN A 365 21.24 15.01 -13.74
CA ASN A 365 22.07 14.39 -14.78
C ASN A 365 23.25 15.29 -15.23
N ASN A 366 23.09 16.61 -15.20
CA ASN A 366 24.09 17.54 -15.73
C ASN A 366 25.07 18.07 -14.66
N LEU A 367 24.69 18.07 -13.39
CA LEU A 367 25.57 18.47 -12.29
C LEU A 367 26.56 17.36 -11.95
N LYS A 368 27.73 17.74 -11.44
CA LYS A 368 28.62 16.76 -10.83
C LYS A 368 28.10 16.45 -9.42
N VAL A 369 27.36 15.34 -9.34
CA VAL A 369 26.69 14.90 -8.11
C VAL A 369 27.48 13.77 -7.44
N TYR A 370 27.71 13.93 -6.14
CA TYR A 370 28.38 12.95 -5.29
C TYR A 370 27.37 12.34 -4.31
N HIS A 371 27.57 11.06 -4.01
CA HIS A 371 26.82 10.39 -2.95
C HIS A 371 27.11 11.04 -1.59
N VAL A 372 26.20 10.90 -0.62
CA VAL A 372 26.34 11.52 0.71
C VAL A 372 27.64 11.09 1.39
N GLU A 373 28.05 9.82 1.23
CA GLU A 373 29.31 9.33 1.76
C GLU A 373 30.55 9.97 1.11
N GLU A 374 30.53 10.22 -0.20
CA GLU A 374 31.62 10.89 -0.92
C GLU A 374 31.70 12.37 -0.53
N GLY A 375 30.55 13.02 -0.36
CA GLY A 375 30.48 14.41 0.11
C GLY A 375 31.03 14.59 1.52
N LYS A 376 30.67 13.67 2.43
CA LYS A 376 31.15 13.68 3.82
C LYS A 376 32.64 13.35 3.93
N SER A 377 33.12 12.35 3.18
CA SER A 377 34.53 11.95 3.16
C SER A 377 35.41 12.88 2.33
N ARG A 378 34.82 13.66 1.42
CA ARG A 378 35.51 14.47 0.39
C ARG A 378 36.39 13.64 -0.55
N GLU A 379 36.10 12.34 -0.69
CA GLU A 379 36.81 11.38 -1.52
C GLU A 379 35.87 10.77 -2.58
N PRO A 380 36.00 11.14 -3.87
CA PRO A 380 35.28 10.49 -4.95
C PRO A 380 35.69 9.03 -5.08
N ARG A 381 34.72 8.13 -5.24
CA ARG A 381 34.93 6.68 -5.34
C ARG A 381 34.54 6.10 -6.70
N PHE A 382 33.68 6.79 -7.45
CA PHE A 382 33.24 6.36 -8.78
C PHE A 382 33.82 7.26 -9.86
N PHE A 383 34.41 6.64 -10.88
CA PHE A 383 35.06 7.34 -12.00
C PHE A 383 34.52 6.92 -13.37
N ASP A 384 33.49 6.08 -13.40
CA ASP A 384 32.84 5.56 -14.61
C ASP A 384 31.85 6.58 -15.23
N GLU A 385 32.19 7.88 -15.21
CA GLU A 385 31.31 8.96 -15.66
C GLU A 385 30.94 8.85 -17.16
N ASP A 386 31.70 8.09 -17.96
CA ASP A 386 31.48 7.92 -19.39
C ASP A 386 30.53 6.75 -19.75
N LEU A 387 30.17 5.90 -18.78
CA LEU A 387 29.26 4.77 -18.99
C LEU A 387 27.83 5.16 -18.62
N ASP A 388 26.94 5.19 -19.62
CA ASP A 388 25.52 5.60 -19.46
C ASP A 388 24.79 4.75 -18.41
N GLU A 389 24.98 3.43 -18.44
CA GLU A 389 24.30 2.52 -17.49
C GLU A 389 24.83 2.60 -16.05
N HIS A 390 25.99 3.25 -15.84
CA HIS A 390 26.61 3.46 -14.52
C HIS A 390 26.25 4.84 -13.94
N GLN A 391 25.53 5.69 -14.68
CA GLN A 391 25.13 6.99 -14.19
C GLN A 391 24.10 6.85 -13.05
N PRO A 392 24.17 7.71 -12.03
CA PRO A 392 23.15 7.78 -10.99
C PRO A 392 21.82 8.33 -11.54
N PHE A 393 20.76 8.20 -10.74
CA PHE A 393 19.42 8.73 -11.02
C PHE A 393 18.77 8.18 -12.30
N PRO A 394 18.90 6.88 -12.66
CA PRO A 394 18.11 6.37 -13.77
C PRO A 394 16.63 6.52 -13.44
N THR A 395 15.82 6.86 -14.45
CA THR A 395 14.38 6.96 -14.24
C THR A 395 13.78 5.58 -14.05
N LEU A 396 12.68 5.51 -13.30
CA LEU A 396 11.94 4.27 -13.13
C LEU A 396 11.45 3.70 -14.47
N ALA A 397 11.01 4.57 -15.39
CA ALA A 397 10.63 4.19 -16.75
C ALA A 397 11.80 3.52 -17.48
N LYS A 398 13.00 4.11 -17.43
CA LYS A 398 14.20 3.56 -18.08
C LYS A 398 14.54 2.17 -17.55
N ALA A 399 14.42 1.94 -16.24
CA ALA A 399 14.64 0.62 -15.65
C ALA A 399 13.60 -0.41 -16.12
N LEU A 400 12.31 -0.04 -16.13
CA LEU A 400 11.21 -0.92 -16.57
C LEU A 400 11.37 -1.36 -18.04
N GLU A 401 11.83 -0.46 -18.90
CA GLU A 401 12.06 -0.70 -20.33
C GLU A 401 13.36 -1.48 -20.63
N THR A 402 14.41 -1.26 -19.84
CA THR A 402 15.77 -1.74 -20.19
C THR A 402 16.08 -3.11 -19.59
N LEU A 403 15.51 -3.46 -18.44
CA LEU A 403 15.76 -4.76 -17.80
C LEU A 403 14.97 -5.90 -18.47
N ASP A 404 15.50 -7.12 -18.39
CA ASP A 404 14.82 -8.34 -18.84
C ASP A 404 13.39 -8.41 -18.24
N PRO A 405 12.32 -8.49 -19.04
CA PRO A 405 10.92 -8.52 -18.58
C PRO A 405 10.58 -9.56 -17.51
N HIS A 406 11.34 -10.65 -17.43
CA HIS A 406 11.13 -11.71 -16.44
C HIS A 406 11.77 -11.42 -15.08
N VAL A 407 12.62 -10.40 -14.95
CA VAL A 407 13.13 -9.99 -13.63
C VAL A 407 12.06 -9.18 -12.90
N GLY A 408 11.56 -9.66 -11.77
CA GLY A 408 10.57 -8.89 -11.00
C GLY A 408 11.18 -7.67 -10.32
N PHE A 409 10.39 -6.65 -10.02
CA PHE A 409 10.84 -5.44 -9.31
C PHE A 409 10.20 -5.35 -7.94
N ASN A 410 11.02 -5.16 -6.91
CA ASN A 410 10.59 -4.64 -5.63
C ASN A 410 10.84 -3.13 -5.65
N VAL A 411 9.79 -2.33 -5.89
CA VAL A 411 9.88 -0.87 -5.94
C VAL A 411 9.69 -0.30 -4.53
N GLU A 412 10.78 0.08 -3.85
CA GLU A 412 10.69 0.79 -2.58
C GLU A 412 10.30 2.25 -2.85
N VAL A 413 9.07 2.65 -2.48
CA VAL A 413 8.65 4.05 -2.53
C VAL A 413 9.25 4.75 -1.31
N LYS A 414 10.27 5.58 -1.53
CA LYS A 414 11.02 6.15 -0.41
C LYS A 414 10.39 7.45 0.06
N TRP A 415 9.87 7.44 1.28
CA TRP A 415 9.18 8.58 1.87
C TRP A 415 9.88 9.05 3.14
N SER A 416 10.03 10.37 3.31
CA SER A 416 10.68 10.93 4.49
C SER A 416 9.76 10.93 5.70
N MET A 417 10.19 10.25 6.75
CA MET A 417 9.42 10.09 7.98
C MET A 417 9.99 10.90 9.14
N ARG A 418 9.13 11.12 10.14
CA ARG A 418 9.49 11.78 11.39
C ARG A 418 9.95 10.74 12.41
N PHE A 419 11.05 11.02 13.09
CA PHE A 419 11.55 10.20 14.20
C PHE A 419 10.85 10.54 15.52
N SER A 420 10.95 9.63 16.49
CA SER A 420 10.34 9.79 17.81
C SER A 420 10.90 10.98 18.61
N ASP A 421 12.13 11.42 18.31
CA ASP A 421 12.75 12.61 18.91
C ASP A 421 12.26 13.94 18.32
N GLY A 422 11.44 13.88 17.27
CA GLY A 422 10.84 15.01 16.60
C GLY A 422 11.57 15.47 15.34
N THR A 423 12.78 14.98 15.07
CA THR A 423 13.52 15.24 13.83
C THR A 423 12.93 14.47 12.64
N ARG A 424 13.39 14.76 11.41
CA ARG A 424 12.94 14.10 10.18
C ARG A 424 14.15 13.62 9.38
N GLU A 425 13.94 12.60 8.55
CA GLU A 425 14.96 12.13 7.60
C GLU A 425 15.31 13.19 6.54
N SER A 426 14.33 14.03 6.19
CA SER A 426 14.46 15.14 5.26
C SER A 426 13.37 16.18 5.54
N ASP A 427 13.70 17.44 5.28
CA ASP A 427 12.76 18.56 5.35
C ASP A 427 12.04 18.80 4.01
N TYR A 428 12.40 18.04 2.96
CA TYR A 428 11.72 18.10 1.67
C TYR A 428 10.27 17.62 1.81
N MET A 429 9.33 18.44 1.33
CA MET A 429 7.89 18.19 1.45
C MET A 429 7.27 18.22 0.05
N THR A 430 6.60 17.14 -0.31
CA THR A 430 5.73 17.05 -1.48
C THR A 430 4.37 16.55 -1.04
N ASP A 431 3.33 16.82 -1.81
CA ASP A 431 2.00 16.28 -1.52
C ASP A 431 1.99 14.74 -1.70
N LYS A 432 1.54 14.00 -0.67
CA LYS A 432 1.53 12.52 -0.69
C LYS A 432 0.74 11.94 -1.88
N ASN A 433 -0.41 12.53 -2.26
CA ASN A 433 -1.18 12.01 -3.39
C ASN A 433 -0.42 12.21 -4.69
N LEU A 434 0.08 13.43 -4.93
CA LEU A 434 0.89 13.73 -6.11
C LEU A 434 2.11 12.80 -6.22
N TYR A 435 2.75 12.52 -5.09
CA TYR A 435 3.93 11.67 -5.03
C TYR A 435 3.63 10.23 -5.45
N VAL A 436 2.62 9.62 -4.81
CA VAL A 436 2.19 8.25 -5.10
C VAL A 436 1.65 8.13 -6.53
N ASP A 437 0.84 9.11 -6.97
CA ASP A 437 0.24 9.09 -8.31
C ASP A 437 1.32 9.17 -9.40
N SER A 438 2.37 9.98 -9.22
CA SER A 438 3.48 10.08 -10.20
C SER A 438 4.22 8.75 -10.38
N ILE A 439 4.45 8.02 -9.28
CA ILE A 439 5.12 6.70 -9.32
C ILE A 439 4.19 5.64 -9.92
N LEU A 440 2.93 5.60 -9.48
CA LEU A 440 1.92 4.66 -10.02
C LEU A 440 1.75 4.86 -11.52
N ASP A 441 1.70 6.10 -12.00
CA ASP A 441 1.53 6.41 -13.41
C ASP A 441 2.62 5.78 -14.27
N VAL A 442 3.88 5.89 -13.84
CA VAL A 442 5.02 5.26 -14.53
C VAL A 442 4.93 3.73 -14.45
N VAL A 443 4.72 3.15 -13.26
CA VAL A 443 4.66 1.68 -13.14
C VAL A 443 3.54 1.09 -13.99
N LEU A 444 2.34 1.66 -13.94
CA LEU A 444 1.18 1.15 -14.68
C LEU A 444 1.31 1.33 -16.19
N SER A 445 2.10 2.31 -16.64
CA SER A 445 2.31 2.55 -18.07
C SER A 445 3.43 1.70 -18.67
N TYR A 446 4.50 1.45 -17.89
CA TYR A 446 5.74 0.87 -18.42
C TYR A 446 6.02 -0.57 -17.95
N ALA A 447 5.38 -1.06 -16.87
CA ALA A 447 5.68 -2.40 -16.33
C ALA A 447 5.17 -3.56 -17.20
N ALA A 448 4.21 -3.32 -18.10
CA ALA A 448 3.59 -4.35 -18.94
C ALA A 448 3.15 -5.58 -18.11
N ASN A 449 3.78 -6.74 -18.34
CA ASN A 449 3.48 -7.99 -17.62
C ASN A 449 4.52 -8.33 -16.53
N ARG A 450 5.45 -7.42 -16.23
CA ARG A 450 6.50 -7.65 -15.22
C ARG A 450 5.89 -7.87 -13.83
N ARG A 451 6.48 -8.75 -13.04
CA ARG A 451 6.11 -8.93 -11.63
C ARG A 451 6.61 -7.73 -10.83
N ILE A 452 5.69 -6.93 -10.28
CA ILE A 452 6.01 -5.78 -9.44
C ILE A 452 5.47 -6.04 -8.03
N VAL A 453 6.25 -5.66 -7.02
CA VAL A 453 5.83 -5.50 -5.63
C VAL A 453 6.24 -4.10 -5.21
N PHE A 454 5.32 -3.34 -4.61
CA PHE A 454 5.69 -2.09 -3.94
C PHE A 454 6.08 -2.35 -2.49
N SER A 455 7.04 -1.61 -1.97
CA SER A 455 7.33 -1.57 -0.53
C SER A 455 7.54 -0.15 -0.03
N CYS A 456 7.25 0.11 1.25
CA CYS A 456 7.51 1.40 1.88
C CYS A 456 7.61 1.26 3.41
N PHE A 457 8.44 2.09 4.06
CA PHE A 457 8.50 2.22 5.53
C PHE A 457 7.37 3.11 6.09
N ASP A 458 6.77 3.97 5.26
CA ASP A 458 5.64 4.81 5.66
C ASP A 458 4.32 4.01 5.51
N PRO A 459 3.60 3.77 6.62
CA PRO A 459 2.39 2.95 6.59
C PRO A 459 1.26 3.63 5.82
N ASP A 460 1.24 4.95 5.74
CA ASP A 460 0.21 5.69 5.02
C ASP A 460 0.44 5.63 3.51
N ILE A 461 1.70 5.71 3.04
CA ILE A 461 2.03 5.45 1.63
C ILE A 461 1.65 4.01 1.24
N CYS A 462 1.85 3.02 2.11
CA CYS A 462 1.38 1.66 1.88
C CYS A 462 -0.15 1.60 1.70
N THR A 463 -0.90 2.27 2.59
CA THR A 463 -2.36 2.39 2.47
C THR A 463 -2.76 3.07 1.16
N MET A 464 -2.10 4.18 0.80
CA MET A 464 -2.38 4.90 -0.45
C MET A 464 -2.15 4.03 -1.68
N LEU A 465 -1.03 3.31 -1.76
CA LEU A 465 -0.74 2.37 -2.83
C LEU A 465 -1.76 1.23 -2.86
N ARG A 466 -2.25 0.75 -1.72
CA ARG A 466 -3.26 -0.32 -1.70
C ARG A 466 -4.63 0.15 -2.17
N PHE A 467 -5.06 1.36 -1.82
CA PHE A 467 -6.42 1.82 -2.14
C PHE A 467 -6.51 2.59 -3.47
N LYS A 468 -5.40 3.06 -4.03
CA LYS A 468 -5.38 3.73 -5.35
C LYS A 468 -5.37 2.77 -6.55
N GLN A 469 -4.99 1.51 -6.36
CA GLN A 469 -4.87 0.52 -7.44
C GLN A 469 -5.32 -0.88 -7.01
N ASN A 470 -5.57 -1.77 -7.98
CA ASN A 470 -6.00 -3.14 -7.74
C ASN A 470 -5.18 -4.21 -8.47
N LEU A 471 -3.98 -3.87 -8.95
CA LEU A 471 -3.14 -4.74 -9.78
C LEU A 471 -1.94 -5.31 -9.02
N TYR A 472 -1.13 -4.48 -8.36
CA TYR A 472 0.13 -4.88 -7.76
C TYR A 472 0.04 -4.99 -6.24
N PRO A 473 0.73 -6.00 -5.64
CA PRO A 473 0.84 -6.12 -4.19
C PRO A 473 1.69 -5.01 -3.57
N VAL A 474 1.40 -4.75 -2.29
CA VAL A 474 2.11 -3.79 -1.44
C VAL A 474 2.63 -4.54 -0.21
N MET A 475 3.87 -4.29 0.18
CA MET A 475 4.53 -4.87 1.35
C MET A 475 4.98 -3.76 2.30
N PHE A 476 4.77 -3.92 3.60
CA PHE A 476 5.17 -2.93 4.60
C PHE A 476 6.58 -3.19 5.12
N LEU A 477 7.51 -2.25 4.94
CA LEU A 477 8.87 -2.33 5.48
C LEU A 477 8.85 -1.96 6.97
N THR A 478 9.55 -2.73 7.77
CA THR A 478 9.68 -2.46 9.21
C THR A 478 11.11 -2.64 9.68
N CYS A 479 11.54 -1.75 10.57
CA CYS A 479 12.81 -1.89 11.30
C CYS A 479 12.70 -2.93 12.42
N GLY A 480 11.49 -3.34 12.78
CA GLY A 480 11.26 -4.21 13.93
C GLY A 480 11.66 -3.52 15.24
N ASP A 481 11.85 -4.31 16.30
CA ASP A 481 12.30 -3.77 17.59
C ASP A 481 13.83 -3.73 17.69
N THR A 482 14.46 -2.79 16.99
CA THR A 482 15.93 -2.67 16.96
C THR A 482 16.44 -1.45 17.70
N ALA A 483 17.67 -1.56 18.22
CA ALA A 483 18.44 -0.44 18.75
C ALA A 483 19.42 0.16 17.71
N ARG A 484 19.55 -0.47 16.53
CA ARG A 484 20.45 -0.04 15.45
C ARG A 484 19.96 1.23 14.76
N TYR A 485 18.66 1.39 14.65
CA TYR A 485 18.02 2.51 13.95
C TYR A 485 17.15 3.33 14.91
N PRO A 486 17.04 4.66 14.69
CA PRO A 486 16.08 5.48 15.43
C PRO A 486 14.65 4.99 15.23
N LYS A 487 13.82 5.12 16.29
CA LYS A 487 12.39 4.80 16.20
C LYS A 487 11.64 5.91 15.46
N TYR A 488 10.67 5.52 14.64
CA TYR A 488 9.77 6.48 14.00
C TYR A 488 8.73 7.01 14.98
N TYR A 489 8.20 8.20 14.72
CA TYR A 489 7.11 8.77 15.51
C TYR A 489 5.82 7.94 15.39
N ASP A 490 5.60 7.35 14.22
CA ASP A 490 4.50 6.43 13.98
C ASP A 490 4.79 5.05 14.61
N PRO A 491 3.98 4.59 15.58
CA PRO A 491 4.22 3.33 16.26
C PRO A 491 4.00 2.10 15.38
N ARG A 492 3.33 2.21 14.22
CA ARG A 492 3.12 1.10 13.28
C ARG A 492 4.46 0.52 12.76
N CYS A 493 5.49 1.35 12.67
CA CYS A 493 6.80 0.98 12.10
C CYS A 493 7.76 0.33 13.12
N ASN A 494 7.45 0.40 14.41
CA ASN A 494 8.45 0.22 15.48
C ASN A 494 8.46 -1.18 16.11
N SER A 495 7.66 -2.11 15.61
CA SER A 495 7.69 -3.52 16.03
C SER A 495 7.20 -4.42 14.90
N HIS A 496 7.64 -5.67 14.93
CA HIS A 496 7.17 -6.69 13.99
C HIS A 496 5.68 -6.99 14.15
N GLU A 497 5.19 -7.01 15.39
CA GLU A 497 3.76 -7.23 15.69
C GLU A 497 2.89 -6.12 15.08
N ASN A 498 3.24 -4.84 15.29
CA ASN A 498 2.49 -3.74 14.71
C ASN A 498 2.55 -3.75 13.18
N ALA A 499 3.66 -4.21 12.59
CA ALA A 499 3.78 -4.36 11.15
C ALA A 499 2.83 -5.44 10.59
N ILE A 500 2.74 -6.60 11.25
CA ILE A 500 1.75 -7.65 10.91
C ILE A 500 0.33 -7.08 11.01
N LYS A 501 0.00 -6.44 12.14
CA LYS A 501 -1.34 -5.89 12.40
C LYS A 501 -1.72 -4.82 11.38
N ASN A 502 -0.79 -3.93 11.03
CA ASN A 502 -1.01 -2.91 9.99
C ASN A 502 -1.19 -3.55 8.60
N ALA A 503 -0.40 -4.57 8.26
CA ALA A 503 -0.53 -5.28 6.99
C ALA A 503 -1.88 -6.00 6.87
N CYS A 504 -2.36 -6.64 7.94
CA CYS A 504 -3.71 -7.20 7.99
C CYS A 504 -4.78 -6.12 7.85
N ALA A 505 -4.67 -5.03 8.62
CA ALA A 505 -5.67 -3.97 8.67
C ALA A 505 -5.86 -3.28 7.32
N MET A 506 -4.76 -3.00 6.64
CA MET A 506 -4.76 -2.32 5.35
C MET A 506 -4.81 -3.31 4.17
N GLU A 507 -5.00 -4.62 4.41
CA GLU A 507 -5.05 -5.64 3.35
C GLU A 507 -3.85 -5.63 2.40
N LEU A 508 -2.65 -5.47 2.98
CA LEU A 508 -1.37 -5.58 2.26
C LEU A 508 -1.04 -7.05 1.98
N LEU A 509 -0.11 -7.31 1.04
CA LEU A 509 0.37 -8.68 0.78
C LEU A 509 1.17 -9.23 1.97
N GLY A 510 1.89 -8.37 2.67
CA GLY A 510 2.77 -8.79 3.75
C GLY A 510 3.76 -7.72 4.21
N ILE A 511 4.86 -8.17 4.80
CA ILE A 511 5.88 -7.31 5.42
C ILE A 511 7.30 -7.64 4.96
N VAL A 512 8.18 -6.67 5.07
CA VAL A 512 9.63 -6.79 4.80
C VAL A 512 10.36 -6.44 6.10
N GLY A 513 10.72 -7.47 6.86
CA GLY A 513 11.29 -7.32 8.21
C GLY A 513 12.81 -7.22 8.24
N ASN A 514 13.36 -6.54 9.25
CA ASN A 514 14.80 -6.48 9.45
C ASN A 514 15.36 -7.85 9.91
N SER A 515 16.42 -8.32 9.26
CA SER A 515 17.02 -9.64 9.52
C SER A 515 17.57 -9.80 10.93
N GLU A 516 18.09 -8.74 11.55
CA GLU A 516 18.55 -8.76 12.95
C GLU A 516 17.39 -9.15 13.88
N ASP A 517 16.25 -8.48 13.74
CA ASP A 517 15.08 -8.72 14.58
C ASP A 517 14.48 -10.11 14.34
N LEU A 518 14.36 -10.51 13.08
CA LEU A 518 13.84 -11.84 12.70
C LEU A 518 14.72 -12.98 13.20
N LEU A 519 16.05 -12.83 13.14
CA LEU A 519 16.98 -13.85 13.63
C LEU A 519 16.94 -13.96 15.16
N ARG A 520 16.71 -12.85 15.85
CA ARG A 520 16.54 -12.79 17.30
C ARG A 520 15.20 -13.36 17.76
N ASN A 521 14.14 -13.14 16.99
CA ASN A 521 12.79 -13.66 17.26
C ASN A 521 12.24 -14.44 16.05
N GLN A 522 12.73 -15.66 15.83
CA GLN A 522 12.36 -16.47 14.67
C GLN A 522 10.88 -16.91 14.67
N GLN A 523 10.22 -16.92 15.85
CA GLN A 523 8.78 -17.22 15.95
C GLN A 523 7.93 -16.21 15.18
N SER A 524 8.40 -14.96 15.05
CA SER A 524 7.72 -13.90 14.31
C SER A 524 7.51 -14.22 12.83
N ILE A 525 8.39 -15.04 12.24
CA ILE A 525 8.27 -15.50 10.85
C ILE A 525 7.02 -16.37 10.72
N GLN A 526 6.87 -17.37 11.60
CA GLN A 526 5.71 -18.25 11.57
C GLN A 526 4.43 -17.49 11.91
N GLN A 527 4.47 -16.56 12.89
CA GLN A 527 3.33 -15.70 13.20
C GLN A 527 2.86 -14.89 11.98
N THR A 528 3.79 -14.39 11.16
CA THR A 528 3.45 -13.66 9.92
C THR A 528 2.74 -14.57 8.93
N ILE A 529 3.27 -15.77 8.73
CA ILE A 529 2.72 -16.78 7.81
C ILE A 529 1.34 -17.26 8.30
N ASP A 530 1.16 -17.46 9.60
CA ASP A 530 -0.10 -17.90 10.21
C ASP A 530 -1.21 -16.83 10.08
N ASN A 531 -0.84 -15.55 9.97
CA ASN A 531 -1.75 -14.45 9.62
C ASN A 531 -2.04 -14.37 8.11
N GLY A 532 -1.56 -15.33 7.30
CA GLY A 532 -1.75 -15.37 5.86
C GLY A 532 -0.91 -14.36 5.08
N LEU A 533 0.12 -13.78 5.70
CA LEU A 533 0.96 -12.75 5.09
C LEU A 533 2.23 -13.34 4.45
N ILE A 534 2.71 -12.66 3.42
CA ILE A 534 4.03 -12.89 2.84
C ILE A 534 5.10 -12.18 3.67
N ILE A 535 6.27 -12.81 3.81
CA ILE A 535 7.37 -12.24 4.58
C ILE A 535 8.67 -12.25 3.79
N PHE A 536 9.20 -11.04 3.58
CA PHE A 536 10.55 -10.83 3.08
C PHE A 536 11.45 -10.37 4.23
N CYS A 537 12.76 -10.41 4.02
CA CYS A 537 13.68 -9.71 4.92
C CYS A 537 14.72 -8.87 4.20
N TRP A 538 15.20 -7.85 4.89
CA TRP A 538 16.30 -6.98 4.52
C TRP A 538 17.26 -6.84 5.71
N GLY A 539 18.50 -6.47 5.46
CA GLY A 539 19.47 -6.17 6.53
C GLY A 539 20.84 -6.79 6.30
N GLU A 540 21.81 -6.36 7.10
CA GLU A 540 23.23 -6.71 6.90
C GLU A 540 23.49 -8.20 7.12
N GLU A 541 22.70 -8.86 7.95
CA GLU A 541 22.85 -10.27 8.27
C GLU A 541 22.55 -11.17 7.05
N ASN A 542 21.80 -10.66 6.08
CA ASN A 542 21.50 -11.37 4.84
C ASN A 542 22.73 -11.52 3.92
N ASN A 543 23.79 -10.74 4.12
CA ASN A 543 25.03 -10.79 3.33
C ASN A 543 25.94 -11.97 3.75
N CYS A 544 25.35 -13.15 3.90
CA CYS A 544 25.99 -14.38 4.35
C CYS A 544 25.21 -15.60 3.82
N SER A 545 25.87 -16.46 3.04
CA SER A 545 25.23 -17.66 2.45
C SER A 545 24.63 -18.61 3.48
N ASN A 546 25.21 -18.69 4.69
CA ASN A 546 24.66 -19.51 5.76
C ASN A 546 23.39 -18.90 6.35
N THR A 547 23.36 -17.58 6.55
CA THR A 547 22.15 -16.87 7.01
C THR A 547 21.04 -16.96 5.98
N ILE A 548 21.35 -16.75 4.70
CA ILE A 548 20.39 -16.91 3.60
C ILE A 548 19.77 -18.31 3.63
N ARG A 549 20.59 -19.37 3.69
CA ARG A 549 20.10 -20.75 3.76
C ARG A 549 19.22 -20.98 5.00
N HIS A 550 19.64 -20.45 6.15
CA HIS A 550 18.88 -20.55 7.40
C HIS A 550 17.50 -19.89 7.28
N LEU A 551 17.44 -18.64 6.81
CA LEU A 551 16.19 -17.89 6.63
C LEU A 551 15.25 -18.58 5.62
N LYS A 552 15.77 -19.16 4.53
CA LYS A 552 14.96 -19.98 3.61
C LYS A 552 14.37 -21.20 4.29
N ASN A 553 15.14 -21.88 5.14
CA ASN A 553 14.67 -23.05 5.89
C ASN A 553 13.60 -22.69 6.93
N LEU A 554 13.64 -21.46 7.46
CA LEU A 554 12.59 -20.92 8.33
C LEU A 554 11.30 -20.55 7.60
N GLY A 555 11.27 -20.65 6.25
CA GLY A 555 10.06 -20.41 5.46
C GLY A 555 9.92 -18.98 4.93
N LEU A 556 10.97 -18.16 4.93
CA LEU A 556 10.90 -16.84 4.29
C LEU A 556 10.55 -16.95 2.80
N HIS A 557 9.68 -16.05 2.36
CA HIS A 557 9.22 -16.03 0.97
C HIS A 557 10.26 -15.39 0.04
N ALA A 558 10.96 -14.35 0.51
CA ALA A 558 12.08 -13.77 -0.20
C ALA A 558 13.13 -13.17 0.75
N ILE A 559 14.35 -13.01 0.25
CA ILE A 559 15.49 -12.47 1.00
C ILE A 559 16.16 -11.42 0.11
N ILE A 560 16.29 -10.20 0.63
CA ILE A 560 16.92 -9.05 -0.03
C ILE A 560 18.36 -8.93 0.48
N TYR A 561 19.36 -9.00 -0.40
CA TYR A 561 20.77 -8.97 -0.01
C TYR A 561 21.70 -8.41 -1.10
N ASP A 562 22.91 -8.01 -0.67
CA ASP A 562 23.97 -7.46 -1.52
C ASP A 562 24.78 -8.57 -2.21
N LYS A 563 25.57 -8.25 -3.24
CA LYS A 563 26.59 -9.16 -3.82
C LYS A 563 26.09 -10.59 -4.09
N MET A 564 25.02 -10.70 -4.90
CA MET A 564 24.46 -12.00 -5.29
C MET A 564 25.49 -12.92 -5.99
N ASP A 565 26.46 -12.33 -6.67
CA ASP A 565 27.61 -13.01 -7.27
C ASP A 565 28.50 -13.74 -6.26
N VAL A 566 28.47 -13.34 -4.99
CA VAL A 566 29.28 -13.92 -3.91
C VAL A 566 28.44 -14.83 -3.01
N PHE A 567 27.27 -14.36 -2.59
CA PHE A 567 26.52 -15.02 -1.52
C PHE A 567 25.44 -15.99 -2.02
N SER A 568 25.11 -15.97 -3.31
CA SER A 568 24.11 -16.90 -3.84
C SER A 568 24.58 -18.34 -3.61
N THR A 569 23.64 -19.18 -3.17
CA THR A 569 23.92 -20.55 -2.74
C THR A 569 23.98 -21.55 -3.91
N LYS A 570 23.78 -21.07 -5.15
CA LYS A 570 23.72 -21.89 -6.37
C LYS A 570 24.81 -21.47 -7.35
N GLU A 571 25.54 -22.43 -7.92
CA GLU A 571 26.52 -22.15 -8.99
C GLU A 571 25.86 -21.56 -10.25
N ARG A 572 24.61 -21.96 -10.53
CA ARG A 572 23.76 -21.37 -11.56
C ARG A 572 22.31 -21.36 -11.08
N LYS A 573 21.76 -20.17 -10.87
CA LYS A 573 20.33 -19.98 -10.58
C LYS A 573 19.65 -19.33 -11.77
N GLU A 574 18.65 -20.00 -12.33
CA GLU A 574 17.76 -19.37 -13.31
C GLU A 574 16.61 -18.68 -12.57
N ASN A 575 16.20 -17.53 -13.10
CA ASN A 575 15.10 -16.72 -12.57
C ASN A 575 13.80 -17.53 -12.60
N ILE A 576 13.06 -17.55 -11.48
CA ILE A 576 11.86 -18.38 -11.36
C ILE A 576 10.73 -17.95 -12.31
N PHE A 577 10.57 -16.66 -12.58
CA PHE A 577 9.51 -16.16 -13.46
C PHE A 577 9.81 -16.46 -14.93
N LEU A 578 11.09 -16.52 -15.31
CA LEU A 578 11.51 -16.99 -16.64
C LEU A 578 11.21 -18.48 -16.82
N LEU A 579 11.46 -19.29 -15.79
CA LEU A 579 11.14 -20.72 -15.82
C LEU A 579 9.63 -20.94 -15.98
N GLU A 580 8.81 -20.22 -15.21
CA GLU A 580 7.34 -20.29 -15.30
C GLU A 580 6.80 -19.84 -16.66
N ALA A 581 7.39 -18.79 -17.25
CA ALA A 581 7.01 -18.34 -18.59
C ALA A 581 7.27 -19.43 -19.64
N ARG A 582 8.42 -20.09 -19.58
CA ARG A 582 8.76 -21.20 -20.48
C ARG A 582 7.87 -22.42 -20.28
N GLU A 583 7.55 -22.77 -19.03
CA GLU A 583 6.60 -23.84 -18.73
C GLU A 583 5.22 -23.54 -19.33
N SER A 584 4.73 -22.31 -19.14
CA SER A 584 3.44 -21.88 -19.69
C SER A 584 3.42 -21.89 -21.22
N GLU A 585 4.49 -21.43 -21.87
CA GLU A 585 4.64 -21.49 -23.33
C GLU A 585 4.68 -22.93 -23.85
N ASN A 586 5.39 -23.82 -23.16
CA ASN A 586 5.45 -25.24 -23.52
C ASN A 586 4.08 -25.92 -23.38
N ASP A 587 3.33 -25.63 -22.33
CA ASP A 587 1.98 -26.15 -22.12
C ASP A 587 1.04 -25.70 -23.25
N ILE A 588 1.12 -24.42 -23.65
CA ILE A 588 0.36 -23.89 -24.79
C ILE A 588 0.74 -24.61 -26.09
N LEU A 589 2.04 -24.80 -26.35
CA LEU A 589 2.52 -25.50 -27.55
C LEU A 589 2.10 -26.98 -27.57
N GLN A 590 2.10 -27.66 -26.42
CA GLN A 590 1.60 -29.03 -26.31
C GLN A 590 0.11 -29.11 -26.60
N ASN A 591 -0.70 -28.20 -26.03
CA ASN A 591 -2.14 -28.15 -26.30
C ASN A 591 -2.43 -27.91 -27.78
N ILE A 592 -1.71 -26.99 -28.44
CA ILE A 592 -1.82 -26.76 -29.89
C ILE A 592 -1.43 -28.03 -30.67
N HIS A 593 -0.39 -28.76 -30.25
CA HIS A 593 0.01 -29.99 -30.91
C HIS A 593 -1.04 -31.10 -30.76
N GLU A 594 -1.67 -31.22 -29.59
CA GLU A 594 -2.76 -32.17 -29.34
C GLU A 594 -4.03 -31.82 -30.13
N GLU A 595 -4.41 -30.54 -30.20
CA GLU A 595 -5.53 -30.07 -31.05
C GLU A 595 -5.29 -30.39 -32.52
N ASN A 596 -4.11 -30.03 -33.06
CA ASN A 596 -3.75 -30.38 -34.43
C ASN A 596 -3.72 -31.90 -34.69
N ARG A 597 -3.38 -32.71 -33.68
CA ARG A 597 -3.40 -34.17 -33.79
C ARG A 597 -4.84 -34.71 -33.82
N ARG A 598 -5.75 -34.13 -33.05
CA ARG A 598 -7.19 -34.46 -33.08
C ARG A 598 -7.81 -34.08 -34.42
N ASP A 599 -7.55 -32.88 -34.90
CA ASP A 599 -8.04 -32.42 -36.21
C ASP A 599 -7.55 -33.32 -37.36
N ASN A 600 -6.28 -33.75 -37.32
CA ASN A 600 -5.75 -34.69 -38.31
C ASN A 600 -6.35 -36.09 -38.20
N LEU A 601 -6.69 -36.56 -37.00
CA LEU A 601 -7.41 -37.83 -36.81
C LEU A 601 -8.85 -37.74 -37.31
N ASP A 602 -9.54 -36.63 -37.06
CA ASP A 602 -10.91 -36.41 -37.53
C ASP A 602 -10.97 -36.32 -39.06
N ILE A 603 -9.96 -35.73 -39.69
CA ILE A 603 -9.80 -35.73 -41.17
C ILE A 603 -9.55 -37.16 -41.69
N LEU A 604 -8.74 -37.97 -41.00
CA LEU A 604 -8.46 -39.36 -41.38
C LEU A 604 -9.68 -40.28 -41.21
N VAL A 605 -10.54 -40.00 -40.22
CA VAL A 605 -11.79 -40.73 -39.98
C VAL A 605 -12.88 -40.30 -40.97
N ALA A 606 -12.88 -39.04 -41.41
CA ALA A 606 -13.80 -38.54 -42.44
C ALA A 606 -13.43 -38.96 -43.88
N THR A 607 -12.22 -39.48 -44.10
CA THR A 607 -11.71 -39.90 -45.42
C THR A 607 -11.63 -41.42 -45.60
N ASN A 608 -12.03 -42.20 -44.60
CA ASN A 608 -12.31 -43.65 -44.71
C ASN A 608 -13.82 -43.89 -44.63
#